data_AF-A0A7C7VKY3-F1
#
_entry.id   AF-A0A7C7VKY3-F1
#
_cell.length_a   1.000
_cell.length_b   1.000
_cell.length_c   1.000
_cell.angle_alpha   90.00
_cell.angle_beta   90.00
_cell.angle_gamma   90.00
#
_symmetry.space_group_name_H-M   'P 1'
#
loop_
_entity.id
_entity.type
_entity.pdbx_description
1 polymer ?
#
loop_
_entity_poly.entity_id
_entity_poly.type
_entity_poly.pdbx_seq_one_letter_code
_entity_poly.pdbx_strand_id
1 'polypeptide(L)'
;DGIAALKPERLVISPGPCTPNEAGVSVAAIQEFAGKLPILGVCLGHQSIGAAFGATIVRAGRIMHGKTSEVEHDGCGLFNGIENPFTATRYHSLVIAPETLPDDLEVTARACDDQEIMGVRHKKYPIWGIQFHPESILTETGMAILKNFLSLPRP
;
A
#
# COMPACT_ATOMS: atom_id res chain seq x y z
N ASP A 1 20.28 -10.28 15.52
CA ASP A 1 18.97 -9.73 15.90
C ASP A 1 18.36 -8.94 14.76
N GLY A 2 17.03 -8.77 14.76
CA GLY A 2 16.30 -8.05 13.70
C GLY A 2 15.47 -8.95 12.78
N ILE A 3 14.73 -8.33 11.85
CA ILE A 3 13.69 -8.97 11.02
C ILE A 3 14.24 -10.19 10.26
N ALA A 4 15.45 -10.09 9.67
CA ALA A 4 16.05 -11.17 8.88
C ALA A 4 16.31 -12.45 9.68
N ALA A 5 16.61 -12.33 10.99
CA ALA A 5 16.88 -13.48 11.85
C ALA A 5 15.62 -14.35 12.08
N LEU A 6 14.43 -13.76 11.94
CA LEU A 6 13.15 -14.46 12.07
C LEU A 6 12.81 -15.30 10.82
N LYS A 7 13.54 -15.13 9.72
CA LYS A 7 13.28 -15.78 8.42
C LYS A 7 11.81 -15.68 7.99
N PRO A 8 11.23 -14.46 7.93
CA PRO A 8 9.83 -14.29 7.59
C PRO A 8 9.55 -14.71 6.15
N GLU A 9 8.36 -15.27 5.91
CA GLU A 9 7.92 -15.58 4.54
C GLU A 9 7.40 -14.35 3.80
N ARG A 10 6.86 -13.38 4.53
CA ARG A 10 6.20 -12.16 4.02
C ARG A 10 6.38 -11.04 5.03
N LEU A 11 6.38 -9.81 4.54
CA LEU A 11 6.47 -8.61 5.38
C LEU A 11 5.21 -7.76 5.20
N VAL A 12 4.59 -7.37 6.31
CA VAL A 12 3.49 -6.41 6.31
C VAL A 12 3.93 -5.20 7.12
N ILE A 13 3.85 -4.03 6.52
CA ILE A 13 4.12 -2.75 7.17
C ILE A 13 2.78 -2.08 7.42
N SER A 14 2.39 -2.09 8.70
CA SER A 14 1.09 -1.64 9.17
C SER A 14 0.94 -0.12 9.11
N PRO A 15 -0.29 0.41 9.25
CA PRO A 15 -0.51 1.81 9.57
C PRO A 15 0.24 2.23 10.84
N GLY A 16 0.52 3.52 10.95
CA GLY A 16 1.06 4.14 12.16
C GLY A 16 0.84 5.66 12.13
N PRO A 17 0.92 6.33 13.28
CA PRO A 17 1.04 7.79 13.30
C PRO A 17 2.39 8.20 12.68
N CYS A 18 2.50 9.47 12.26
CA CYS A 18 3.70 10.11 11.71
C CYS A 18 3.94 9.90 10.20
N THR A 19 4.93 10.60 9.65
CA THR A 19 5.31 10.54 8.23
C THR A 19 6.25 9.35 7.95
N PRO A 20 6.42 8.89 6.69
CA PRO A 20 7.42 7.86 6.36
C PRO A 20 8.86 8.19 6.77
N ASN A 21 9.23 9.48 6.75
CA ASN A 21 10.54 9.94 7.21
C ASN A 21 10.73 9.76 8.72
N GLU A 22 9.64 9.67 9.46
CA GLU A 22 9.59 9.43 10.90
C GLU A 22 9.20 7.99 11.24
N ALA A 23 8.84 7.16 10.24
CA ALA A 23 8.36 5.78 10.38
C ALA A 23 9.46 4.76 10.73
N GLY A 24 10.54 5.23 11.35
CA GLY A 24 11.66 4.43 11.85
C GLY A 24 12.28 3.54 10.77
N VAL A 25 12.22 2.23 10.98
CA VAL A 25 12.89 1.22 10.13
C VAL A 25 12.12 0.86 8.86
N SER A 26 10.92 1.40 8.65
CA SER A 26 9.99 0.93 7.60
C SER A 26 10.57 1.05 6.19
N VAL A 27 11.11 2.23 5.84
CA VAL A 27 11.73 2.47 4.53
C VAL A 27 12.95 1.56 4.32
N ALA A 28 13.83 1.49 5.33
CA ALA A 28 15.03 0.66 5.27
C ALA A 28 14.68 -0.84 5.14
N ALA A 29 13.64 -1.31 5.83
CA ALA A 29 13.15 -2.68 5.72
C ALA A 29 12.60 -2.97 4.32
N ILE A 30 11.84 -2.05 3.72
CA ILE A 30 11.34 -2.22 2.33
C ILE A 30 12.51 -2.37 1.37
N GLN A 31 13.51 -1.49 1.46
CA GLN A 31 14.68 -1.54 0.59
C GLN A 31 15.49 -2.82 0.79
N GLU A 32 15.69 -3.26 2.03
CA GLU A 32 16.44 -4.47 2.35
C GLU A 32 15.74 -5.74 1.86
N PHE A 33 14.41 -5.82 1.98
CA PHE A 33 13.63 -7.02 1.63
C PHE A 33 13.03 -7.00 0.22
N ALA A 34 13.19 -5.91 -0.52
CA ALA A 34 12.75 -5.83 -1.91
C ALA A 34 13.36 -6.96 -2.75
N GLY A 35 12.50 -7.72 -3.43
CA GLY A 35 12.92 -8.89 -4.23
C GLY A 35 13.32 -10.13 -3.43
N LYS A 36 13.34 -10.07 -2.08
CA LYS A 36 13.64 -11.24 -1.22
C LYS A 36 12.39 -11.94 -0.70
N LEU A 37 11.31 -11.19 -0.49
CA LEU A 37 10.02 -11.71 -0.01
C LEU A 37 8.87 -10.76 -0.39
N PRO A 38 7.61 -11.25 -0.44
CA PRO A 38 6.46 -10.40 -0.68
C PRO A 38 6.25 -9.36 0.43
N ILE A 39 5.97 -8.13 0.03
CA ILE A 39 5.76 -6.98 0.95
C ILE A 39 4.39 -6.35 0.71
N LEU A 40 3.63 -6.14 1.78
CA LEU A 40 2.40 -5.34 1.78
C LEU A 40 2.57 -4.12 2.68
N GLY A 41 2.40 -2.92 2.12
CA GLY A 41 2.33 -1.68 2.88
C GLY A 41 0.88 -1.20 3.01
N VAL A 42 0.43 -0.90 4.24
CA VAL A 42 -0.91 -0.38 4.51
C VAL A 42 -0.81 1.03 5.08
N CYS A 43 -1.51 1.98 4.48
CA CYS A 43 -1.53 3.39 4.89
C CYS A 43 -0.12 4.00 4.99
N LEU A 44 0.47 4.14 6.19
CA LEU A 44 1.86 4.55 6.36
C LEU A 44 2.84 3.61 5.65
N GLY A 45 2.55 2.30 5.61
CA GLY A 45 3.34 1.33 4.84
C GLY A 45 3.28 1.58 3.33
N HIS A 46 2.11 1.97 2.80
CA HIS A 46 1.97 2.36 1.39
C HIS A 46 2.81 3.60 1.07
N GLN A 47 2.75 4.62 1.93
CA GLN A 47 3.55 5.83 1.79
C GLN A 47 5.06 5.52 1.93
N SER A 48 5.42 4.60 2.82
CA SER A 48 6.81 4.15 2.98
C SER A 48 7.31 3.40 1.75
N ILE A 49 6.47 2.64 1.04
CA ILE A 49 6.81 2.04 -0.25
C ILE A 49 7.08 3.12 -1.28
N GLY A 50 6.21 4.13 -1.39
CA GLY A 50 6.45 5.29 -2.26
C GLY A 50 7.80 5.92 -1.98
N ALA A 51 8.06 6.28 -0.72
CA ALA A 51 9.32 6.90 -0.29
C ALA A 51 10.55 6.00 -0.54
N ALA A 52 10.45 4.70 -0.27
CA ALA A 52 11.55 3.74 -0.45
C ALA A 52 12.05 3.66 -1.90
N PHE A 53 11.17 3.90 -2.86
CA PHE A 53 11.49 3.90 -4.30
C PHE A 53 11.62 5.32 -4.89
N GLY A 54 11.59 6.37 -4.06
CA GLY A 54 11.88 7.74 -4.48
C GLY A 54 10.67 8.64 -4.76
N ALA A 55 9.44 8.17 -4.49
CA ALA A 55 8.27 9.03 -4.56
C ALA A 55 8.21 10.01 -3.38
N THR A 56 7.67 11.20 -3.61
CA THR A 56 7.49 12.23 -2.58
C THR A 56 6.15 12.05 -1.88
N ILE A 57 6.14 12.26 -0.56
CA ILE A 57 4.95 12.15 0.28
C ILE A 57 4.51 13.56 0.67
N VAL A 58 3.32 13.93 0.24
CA VAL A 58 2.76 15.29 0.41
C VAL A 58 1.48 15.24 1.22
N ARG A 59 1.03 16.40 1.72
CA ARG A 59 -0.28 16.50 2.34
C ARG A 59 -1.38 16.25 1.31
N ALA A 60 -2.36 15.45 1.70
CA ALA A 60 -3.56 15.24 0.90
C ALA A 60 -4.27 16.57 0.64
N GLY A 61 -4.84 16.74 -0.55
CA GLY A 61 -5.64 17.93 -0.88
C GLY A 61 -6.87 18.06 0.02
N ARG A 62 -7.35 16.92 0.54
CA ARG A 62 -8.45 16.85 1.50
C ARG A 62 -8.10 15.87 2.62
N ILE A 63 -8.31 16.28 3.87
CA ILE A 63 -8.13 15.38 5.02
C ILE A 63 -9.32 14.39 5.07
N MET A 64 -8.98 13.10 5.07
CA MET A 64 -9.94 12.00 5.08
C MET A 64 -9.79 11.21 6.38
N HIS A 65 -10.70 11.42 7.33
CA HIS A 65 -10.69 10.71 8.61
C HIS A 65 -12.07 10.07 8.84
N GLY A 66 -12.15 8.74 8.69
CA GLY A 66 -13.40 7.99 8.84
C GLY A 66 -14.41 8.23 7.73
N LYS A 67 -13.96 8.66 6.55
CA LYS A 67 -14.82 8.90 5.38
C LYS A 67 -14.67 7.76 4.39
N THR A 68 -15.74 7.45 3.67
CA THR A 68 -15.73 6.46 2.60
C THR A 68 -15.55 7.13 1.24
N SER A 69 -14.85 6.43 0.35
CA SER A 69 -14.78 6.76 -1.08
C SER A 69 -14.90 5.45 -1.88
N GLU A 70 -15.43 5.56 -3.09
CA GLU A 70 -15.32 4.51 -4.09
C GLU A 70 -13.88 4.45 -4.61
N VAL A 71 -13.32 3.25 -4.68
CA VAL A 71 -11.96 2.99 -5.15
C VAL A 71 -12.02 2.13 -6.40
N GLU A 72 -11.57 2.69 -7.51
CA GLU A 72 -11.36 1.96 -8.77
C GLU A 72 -9.98 1.30 -8.78
N HIS A 73 -9.87 0.12 -9.40
CA HIS A 73 -8.61 -0.63 -9.47
C HIS A 73 -8.40 -1.37 -10.80
N ASP A 74 -7.20 -1.90 -11.00
CA ASP A 74 -6.80 -2.65 -12.21
C ASP A 74 -7.29 -4.10 -12.27
N GLY A 75 -7.83 -4.62 -11.14
CA GLY A 75 -8.39 -5.97 -11.04
C GLY A 75 -7.34 -7.07 -11.04
N CYS A 76 -6.07 -6.71 -10.86
CA CYS A 76 -4.93 -7.61 -11.01
C CYS A 76 -4.22 -7.81 -9.66
N GLY A 77 -3.59 -8.98 -9.50
CA GLY A 77 -2.80 -9.32 -8.30
C GLY A 77 -3.63 -9.18 -7.02
N LEU A 78 -3.31 -8.17 -6.22
CA LEU A 78 -3.98 -7.90 -4.95
C LEU A 78 -5.50 -7.67 -5.11
N PHE A 79 -5.93 -7.12 -6.24
CA PHE A 79 -7.33 -6.81 -6.55
C PHE A 79 -8.06 -7.89 -7.36
N ASN A 80 -7.44 -9.07 -7.55
CA ASN A 80 -8.06 -10.15 -8.31
C ASN A 80 -9.37 -10.63 -7.65
N GLY A 81 -10.46 -10.61 -8.42
CA GLY A 81 -11.79 -11.02 -7.94
C GLY A 81 -12.45 -10.06 -6.96
N ILE A 82 -11.94 -8.83 -6.83
CA ILE A 82 -12.56 -7.76 -6.03
C ILE A 82 -13.52 -6.96 -6.92
N GLU A 83 -14.65 -6.52 -6.33
CA GLU A 83 -15.62 -5.64 -6.99
C GLU A 83 -14.96 -4.30 -7.38
N ASN A 84 -15.31 -3.78 -8.56
CA ASN A 84 -14.68 -2.58 -9.11
C ASN A 84 -15.75 -1.58 -9.61
N PRO A 85 -15.89 -0.40 -9.00
CA PRO A 85 -15.20 0.04 -7.78
C PRO A 85 -15.69 -0.69 -6.52
N PHE A 86 -14.94 -0.58 -5.43
CA PHE A 86 -15.41 -0.97 -4.09
C PHE A 86 -15.35 0.21 -3.12
N THR A 87 -16.20 0.19 -2.10
CA THR A 87 -16.20 1.21 -1.05
C THR A 87 -15.07 0.95 -0.04
N ALA A 88 -14.20 1.94 0.16
CA ALA A 88 -13.12 1.89 1.14
C ALA A 88 -13.19 3.04 2.15
N THR A 89 -12.83 2.78 3.40
CA THR A 89 -12.69 3.83 4.42
C THR A 89 -11.28 4.43 4.38
N ARG A 90 -11.20 5.76 4.41
CA ARG A 90 -9.98 6.56 4.33
C ARG A 90 -9.70 7.26 5.66
N TYR A 91 -8.44 7.18 6.11
CA TYR A 91 -7.96 7.70 7.40
C TYR A 91 -6.68 8.54 7.30
N HIS A 92 -6.33 8.98 6.10
CA HIS A 92 -5.03 9.56 5.82
C HIS A 92 -5.05 11.09 5.70
N SER A 93 -3.89 11.68 5.93
CA SER A 93 -3.58 13.11 5.75
C SER A 93 -2.40 13.34 4.81
N LEU A 94 -1.73 12.25 4.41
CA LEU A 94 -0.56 12.23 3.56
C LEU A 94 -0.79 11.22 2.44
N VAL A 95 -0.28 11.53 1.26
CA VAL A 95 -0.42 10.72 0.04
C VAL A 95 0.86 10.74 -0.77
N ILE A 96 1.01 9.77 -1.67
CA ILE A 96 2.05 9.78 -2.70
C ILE A 96 1.71 10.86 -3.73
N ALA A 97 2.64 11.77 -3.99
CA ALA A 97 2.50 12.78 -5.04
C ALA A 97 2.60 12.12 -6.43
N PRO A 98 1.51 12.11 -7.24
CA PRO A 98 1.47 11.37 -8.50
C PRO A 98 2.58 11.73 -9.50
N GLU A 99 2.95 13.00 -9.56
CA GLU A 99 3.99 13.55 -10.43
C GLU A 99 5.41 13.09 -10.07
N THR A 100 5.58 12.54 -8.87
CA THR A 100 6.87 12.03 -8.38
C THR A 100 6.97 10.51 -8.40
N LEU A 101 5.94 9.83 -8.92
CA LEU A 101 5.92 8.37 -8.91
C LEU A 101 7.03 7.82 -9.83
N PRO A 102 7.97 7.03 -9.29
CA PRO A 102 9.08 6.49 -10.05
C PRO A 102 8.61 5.42 -11.05
N ASP A 103 9.39 5.22 -12.11
CA ASP A 103 9.08 4.22 -13.15
C ASP A 103 9.03 2.78 -12.64
N ASP A 104 9.65 2.47 -11.50
CA ASP A 104 9.58 1.13 -10.90
C ASP A 104 8.24 0.84 -10.19
N LEU A 105 7.42 1.87 -9.93
CA LEU A 105 6.09 1.75 -9.36
C LEU A 105 4.99 1.98 -10.40
N GLU A 106 3.90 1.24 -10.27
CA GLU A 106 2.69 1.39 -11.08
C GLU A 106 1.48 1.60 -10.17
N VAL A 107 0.60 2.54 -10.54
CA VAL A 107 -0.65 2.77 -9.81
C VAL A 107 -1.64 1.65 -10.14
N THR A 108 -2.15 1.00 -9.09
CA THR A 108 -3.11 -0.11 -9.23
C THR A 108 -4.51 0.27 -8.79
N ALA A 109 -4.68 1.36 -8.03
CA ALA A 109 -5.99 1.82 -7.59
C ALA A 109 -6.02 3.34 -7.36
N ARG A 110 -7.19 3.95 -7.60
CA ARG A 110 -7.45 5.38 -7.38
C ARG A 110 -8.80 5.61 -6.70
N ALA A 111 -8.93 6.70 -5.95
CA ALA A 111 -10.22 7.13 -5.44
C ALA A 111 -11.00 7.86 -6.53
N CYS A 112 -12.28 7.51 -6.72
CA CYS A 112 -13.09 8.07 -7.81
C CYS A 112 -13.40 9.57 -7.63
N ASP A 113 -13.43 10.06 -6.39
CA ASP A 113 -13.85 11.42 -6.03
C ASP A 113 -12.75 12.48 -6.19
N ASP A 114 -11.49 12.13 -5.94
CA ASP A 114 -10.35 13.06 -5.99
C ASP A 114 -9.12 12.52 -6.75
N GLN A 115 -9.22 11.33 -7.35
CA GLN A 115 -8.17 10.69 -8.15
C GLN A 115 -6.88 10.39 -7.38
N GLU A 116 -6.91 10.44 -6.05
CA GLU A 116 -5.77 10.10 -5.23
C GLU A 116 -5.32 8.66 -5.43
N ILE A 117 -4.02 8.43 -5.33
CA ILE A 117 -3.42 7.10 -5.44
C ILE A 117 -3.84 6.28 -4.22
N MET A 118 -4.61 5.23 -4.45
CA MET A 118 -5.11 4.32 -3.41
C MET A 118 -4.38 2.99 -3.39
N GLY A 119 -3.65 2.67 -4.47
CA GLY A 119 -2.85 1.45 -4.57
C GLY A 119 -1.66 1.63 -5.51
N VAL A 120 -0.54 1.01 -5.16
CA VAL A 120 0.65 0.89 -6.01
C VAL A 120 1.20 -0.53 -5.97
N ARG A 121 1.90 -0.93 -7.03
CA ARG A 121 2.73 -2.14 -7.07
C ARG A 121 4.11 -1.86 -7.65
N HIS A 122 5.11 -2.62 -7.23
CA HIS A 122 6.42 -2.62 -7.88
C HIS A 122 6.37 -3.48 -9.15
N LYS A 123 6.94 -3.00 -10.26
CA LYS A 123 6.86 -3.69 -11.56
C LYS A 123 7.63 -5.02 -11.61
N LYS A 124 8.69 -5.15 -10.80
CA LYS A 124 9.59 -6.32 -10.80
C LYS A 124 9.50 -7.21 -9.56
N TYR A 125 8.98 -6.69 -8.44
CA TYR A 125 9.07 -7.35 -7.14
C TYR A 125 7.67 -7.53 -6.58
N PRO A 126 7.42 -8.57 -5.76
CA PRO A 126 6.12 -8.80 -5.16
C PRO A 126 5.81 -7.81 -4.03
N ILE A 127 5.76 -6.51 -4.35
CA ILE A 127 5.56 -5.41 -3.40
C ILE A 127 4.29 -4.66 -3.80
N TRP A 128 3.37 -4.54 -2.86
CA TRP A 128 2.12 -3.79 -3.01
C TRP A 128 1.94 -2.82 -1.85
N GLY A 129 1.40 -1.64 -2.14
CA GLY A 129 0.99 -0.67 -1.14
C GLY A 129 -0.47 -0.29 -1.35
N ILE A 130 -1.27 -0.26 -0.30
CA ILE A 130 -2.66 0.24 -0.30
C ILE A 130 -2.83 1.36 0.73
N GLN A 131 -3.47 2.45 0.31
CA GLN A 131 -3.61 3.66 1.14
C GLN A 131 -4.78 3.56 2.14
N PHE A 132 -5.75 2.70 1.84
CA PHE A 132 -6.87 2.36 2.73
C PHE A 132 -6.50 1.20 3.67
N HIS A 133 -7.32 1.01 4.69
CA HIS A 133 -7.13 0.00 5.73
C HIS A 133 -7.99 -1.23 5.38
N PRO A 134 -7.42 -2.32 4.83
CA PRO A 134 -8.18 -3.51 4.44
C PRO A 134 -8.90 -4.15 5.63
N GLU A 135 -8.39 -3.98 6.84
CA GLU A 135 -9.03 -4.44 8.07
C GLU A 135 -10.33 -3.70 8.41
N SER A 136 -10.52 -2.50 7.84
CA SER A 136 -11.68 -1.62 8.10
C SER A 136 -12.69 -1.58 6.95
N ILE A 137 -12.35 -2.19 5.81
CA ILE A 137 -13.29 -2.39 4.70
C ILE A 137 -14.30 -3.46 5.14
N LEU A 138 -15.50 -3.46 4.55
CA LEU A 138 -16.45 -4.58 4.63
C LEU A 138 -15.68 -5.90 4.69
N THR A 139 -15.94 -6.68 5.73
CA THR A 139 -15.06 -7.77 6.18
C THR A 139 -14.72 -8.76 5.07
N GLU A 140 -15.59 -8.93 4.08
CA GLU A 140 -15.37 -9.82 2.94
C GLU A 140 -14.30 -9.30 1.96
N THR A 141 -14.40 -8.04 1.52
CA THR A 141 -13.45 -7.44 0.56
C THR A 141 -12.06 -7.32 1.15
N GLY A 142 -11.96 -6.84 2.40
CA GLY A 142 -10.69 -6.74 3.12
C GLY A 142 -9.98 -8.09 3.26
N MET A 143 -10.73 -9.13 3.63
CA MET A 143 -10.20 -10.48 3.76
C MET A 143 -9.81 -11.09 2.41
N ALA A 144 -10.55 -10.79 1.34
CA ALA A 144 -10.19 -11.23 -0.01
C ALA A 144 -8.87 -10.60 -0.49
N ILE A 145 -8.67 -9.30 -0.25
CA ILE A 145 -7.41 -8.58 -0.52
C ILE A 145 -6.24 -9.23 0.24
N LEU A 146 -6.40 -9.47 1.54
CA LEU A 146 -5.36 -10.13 2.34
C LEU A 146 -5.07 -11.56 1.87
N LYS A 147 -6.10 -12.31 1.47
CA LYS A 147 -5.96 -13.65 0.89
C LYS A 147 -5.18 -13.62 -0.43
N ASN A 148 -5.44 -12.63 -1.29
CA ASN A 148 -4.69 -12.41 -2.52
C ASN A 148 -3.21 -12.08 -2.22
N PHE A 149 -2.92 -11.29 -1.19
CA PHE A 149 -1.54 -11.05 -0.76
C PHE A 149 -0.85 -12.35 -0.30
N LEU A 150 -1.54 -13.18 0.48
CA LEU A 150 -0.98 -14.44 0.97
C LEU A 150 -0.72 -15.45 -0.16
N SER A 151 -1.48 -15.39 -1.27
CA SER A 151 -1.29 -16.28 -2.42
C SER A 151 -0.19 -15.85 -3.39
N LEU A 152 0.42 -14.67 -3.19
CA LEU A 152 1.49 -14.20 -4.06
C LEU A 152 2.70 -15.15 -4.04
N PRO A 153 3.35 -15.36 -5.21
CA PRO A 153 4.52 -16.20 -5.29
C PRO A 153 5.67 -15.58 -4.49
N ARG A 154 6.43 -16.44 -3.82
CA ARG A 154 7.69 -16.06 -3.18
C ARG A 154 8.79 -16.05 -4.26
N PRO A 155 9.70 -15.06 -4.24
CA PRO A 155 10.87 -15.01 -5.11
C PRO A 155 11.75 -16.26 -4.99
#